data_AF-A0A1I3C588-F1
#
_entry.id   AF-A0A1I3C588-F1
#
_cell.length_a   1.000
_cell.length_b   1.000
_cell.length_c   1.000
_cell.angle_alpha   90.00
_cell.angle_beta   90.00
_cell.angle_gamma   90.00
#
_symmetry.space_group_name_H-M   'P 1'
#
loop_
_entity.id
_entity.type
_entity.pdbx_description
1 polymer ?
#
loop_
_entity_poly.entity_id
_entity_poly.type
_entity_poly.pdbx_seq_one_letter_code
_entity_poly.pdbx_strand_id
1 'polypeptide(L)'
;MSPPTEFPPPPVSSFVELVQSRRVWLDEVLIPWCRTARRRDLLLAEQAWPDLAGRPDPGMTLWLWAWQRFPVLAEAGLTALNETWPVTVLLHDGTAATGFPDARQSAQGQLVLVAAQGAVLGPFSIDDIAEIERAEFPE
;
A
#
# COMPACT_ATOMS: atom_id res chain seq x y z
N MET A 1 52.67 -11.26 17.95
CA MET A 1 51.24 -11.45 18.24
C MET A 1 50.62 -10.07 18.35
N SER A 2 49.82 -9.66 17.36
CA SER A 2 49.07 -8.39 17.43
C SER A 2 47.81 -8.61 18.29
N PRO A 3 47.40 -7.63 19.10
CA PRO A 3 46.16 -7.74 19.87
C PRO A 3 44.94 -7.80 18.94
N PRO A 4 43.85 -8.44 19.36
CA PRO A 4 42.61 -8.44 18.58
C PRO A 4 42.11 -7.00 18.44
N THR A 5 41.70 -6.63 17.22
CA THR A 5 41.02 -5.37 16.95
C THR A 5 39.73 -5.34 17.76
N GLU A 6 39.75 -4.60 18.86
CA GLU A 6 38.58 -4.32 19.66
C GLU A 6 37.67 -3.42 18.82
N PHE A 7 36.57 -3.98 18.32
CA PHE A 7 35.56 -3.18 17.65
C PHE A 7 34.93 -2.28 18.72
N PRO A 8 34.94 -0.95 18.56
CA PRO A 8 34.28 -0.08 19.51
C PRO A 8 32.80 -0.49 19.59
N PRO A 9 32.20 -0.47 20.81
CA PRO A 9 30.78 -0.76 20.95
C PRO A 9 29.97 0.19 20.06
N PRO A 10 28.85 -0.27 19.49
CA PRO A 10 28.00 0.59 18.68
C PRO A 10 27.59 1.82 19.50
N PRO A 11 27.55 3.02 18.88
CA PRO A 11 27.24 4.25 19.59
C PRO A 11 25.91 4.14 20.32
N VAL A 12 25.87 4.60 21.57
CA VAL A 12 24.68 4.56 22.43
C VAL A 12 23.66 5.54 21.85
N SER A 13 22.74 5.04 21.03
CA SER A 13 21.62 5.84 20.53
C SER A 13 20.63 6.03 21.66
N SER A 14 20.22 7.28 21.91
CA SER A 14 19.12 7.56 22.82
C SER A 14 17.82 6.95 22.28
N PHE A 15 16.87 6.64 23.17
CA PHE A 15 15.55 6.13 22.73
C PHE A 15 14.85 7.09 21.75
N VAL A 16 15.03 8.40 21.93
CA VAL A 16 14.49 9.43 21.03
C VAL A 16 15.08 9.32 19.64
N GLU A 17 16.39 9.15 19.52
CA GLU A 17 17.08 8.97 18.25
C GLU A 17 16.65 7.67 17.54
N LEU A 18 16.43 6.59 18.28
CA LEU A 18 15.92 5.33 17.71
C LEU A 18 14.51 5.51 17.12
N VAL A 19 13.62 6.21 17.84
CA VAL A 19 12.26 6.49 17.35
C VAL A 19 12.31 7.40 16.11
N GLN A 20 13.15 8.43 16.11
CA GLN A 20 13.32 9.32 14.96
C GLN A 20 13.90 8.58 13.75
N SER A 21 14.95 7.77 13.94
CA SER A 21 15.55 6.96 12.88
C SER A 21 14.52 6.02 12.25
N ARG A 22 13.67 5.36 13.07
CA ARG A 22 12.60 4.50 12.55
C ARG A 22 11.56 5.29 11.73
N ARG A 23 11.15 6.47 12.20
CA ARG A 23 10.20 7.34 11.47
C ARG A 23 10.76 7.75 10.11
N VAL A 24 12.00 8.25 10.09
CA VAL A 24 12.70 8.61 8.85
C VAL A 24 12.75 7.43 7.88
N TRP A 25 13.11 6.23 8.36
CA TRP A 25 13.13 5.05 7.50
C TRP A 25 11.73 4.66 6.97
N LEU A 26 10.67 4.77 7.79
CA LEU A 26 9.32 4.52 7.31
C LEU A 26 8.91 5.52 6.23
N ASP A 27 9.12 6.81 6.47
CA ASP A 27 8.66 7.90 5.61
C ASP A 27 9.47 8.01 4.31
N GLU A 28 10.79 7.80 4.38
CA GLU A 28 11.70 8.00 3.25
C GLU A 28 11.99 6.71 2.47
N VAL A 29 11.80 5.53 3.08
CA VAL A 29 12.14 4.24 2.46
C VAL A 29 10.94 3.34 2.32
N LEU A 30 10.32 2.92 3.43
CA LEU A 30 9.32 1.85 3.40
C LEU A 30 8.03 2.27 2.67
N ILE A 31 7.47 3.42 3.03
CA ILE A 31 6.23 3.92 2.42
C ILE A 31 6.42 4.19 0.91
N PRO A 32 7.47 4.91 0.46
CA PRO A 32 7.74 5.07 -0.97
C PRO A 32 7.94 3.74 -1.69
N TRP A 33 8.65 2.78 -1.08
CA TRP A 33 8.83 1.46 -1.67
C TRP A 33 7.48 0.74 -1.86
N CYS A 34 6.58 0.78 -0.88
CA CYS A 34 5.24 0.17 -0.99
C CYS A 34 4.45 0.76 -2.17
N ARG A 35 4.58 2.06 -2.43
CA ARG A 35 3.92 2.76 -3.55
C ARG A 35 4.48 2.39 -4.93
N THR A 36 5.64 1.77 -5.02
CA THR A 36 6.26 1.44 -6.32
C THR A 36 6.52 -0.05 -6.54
N ALA A 37 6.54 -0.86 -5.48
CA ALA A 37 6.85 -2.27 -5.55
C ALA A 37 5.80 -3.07 -6.34
N ARG A 38 6.19 -4.15 -7.00
CA ARG A 38 5.21 -5.01 -7.68
C ARG A 38 4.40 -5.81 -6.66
N ARG A 39 3.18 -6.22 -7.02
CA ARG A 39 2.32 -7.04 -6.17
C ARG A 39 3.02 -8.27 -5.61
N ARG A 40 3.85 -8.94 -6.42
CA ARG A 40 4.61 -10.12 -5.97
C ARG A 40 5.52 -9.81 -4.78
N ASP A 41 6.17 -8.65 -4.79
CA ASP A 41 7.16 -8.26 -3.78
C ASP A 41 6.41 -7.76 -2.52
N LEU A 42 5.26 -7.10 -2.70
CA LEU A 42 4.34 -6.76 -1.61
C LEU A 42 3.81 -8.01 -0.89
N LEU A 43 3.45 -9.07 -1.62
CA LEU A 43 3.03 -10.35 -1.02
C LEU A 43 4.15 -11.01 -0.20
N LEU A 44 5.41 -10.86 -0.62
CA LEU A 44 6.56 -11.31 0.18
C LEU A 44 6.75 -10.44 1.42
N ALA A 45 6.63 -9.12 1.27
CA ALA A 45 6.72 -8.19 2.39
C ALA A 45 5.59 -8.41 3.41
N GLU A 46 4.38 -8.76 2.99
CA GLU A 46 3.27 -9.10 3.89
C GLU A 46 3.63 -10.26 4.83
N GLN A 47 4.28 -11.30 4.31
CA GLN A 47 4.74 -12.45 5.11
C GLN A 47 5.85 -12.06 6.08
N ALA A 48 6.73 -11.15 5.67
CA ALA A 48 7.84 -10.64 6.48
C ALA A 48 7.48 -9.38 7.30
N TRP A 49 6.21 -8.96 7.30
CA TRP A 49 5.80 -7.68 7.86
C TRP A 49 6.05 -7.56 9.37
N PRO A 50 5.85 -8.62 10.18
CA PRO A 50 6.23 -8.60 11.59
C PRO A 50 7.68 -8.21 11.84
N ASP A 51 8.58 -8.62 10.95
CA ASP A 51 10.02 -8.34 11.06
C ASP A 51 10.38 -6.97 10.46
N LEU A 52 9.68 -6.53 9.41
CA LEU A 52 9.92 -5.26 8.72
C LEU A 52 9.32 -4.04 9.45
N ALA A 53 8.06 -4.14 9.87
CA ALA A 53 7.27 -3.03 10.39
C ALA A 53 6.75 -3.29 11.82
N GLY A 54 6.93 -4.49 12.36
CA GLY A 54 6.45 -4.86 13.69
C GLY A 54 5.01 -5.35 13.67
N ARG A 55 4.25 -5.03 14.72
CA ARG A 55 2.86 -5.49 14.89
C ARG A 55 1.74 -4.84 14.06
N PRO A 56 1.92 -3.74 13.27
CA PRO A 56 0.82 -3.21 12.48
C PRO A 56 0.26 -4.27 11.53
N ASP A 57 -1.07 -4.27 11.36
CA ASP A 57 -1.73 -5.12 10.37
C ASP A 57 -1.26 -4.73 8.95
N PRO A 58 -0.71 -5.67 8.15
CA PRO A 58 -0.33 -5.41 6.77
C PRO A 58 -1.50 -4.88 5.93
N GLY A 59 -2.73 -5.33 6.19
CA GLY A 59 -3.94 -4.84 5.53
C GLY A 59 -4.12 -3.33 5.69
N MET A 60 -3.93 -2.85 6.93
CA MET A 60 -4.09 -1.45 7.30
C MET A 60 -2.82 -0.59 7.12
N THR A 61 -1.70 -1.19 6.67
CA THR A 61 -0.44 -0.46 6.49
C THR A 61 0.15 -0.71 5.11
N LEU A 62 0.81 -1.85 4.90
CA LEU A 62 1.42 -2.24 3.63
C LEU A 62 0.50 -2.00 2.44
N TRP A 63 -0.71 -2.56 2.48
CA TRP A 63 -1.62 -2.52 1.32
C TRP A 63 -2.24 -1.15 1.12
N LEU A 64 -2.56 -0.41 2.19
CA LEU A 64 -3.01 0.98 2.04
C LEU A 64 -1.92 1.89 1.49
N TRP A 65 -0.67 1.73 1.93
CA TRP A 65 0.46 2.46 1.36
C TRP A 65 0.70 2.08 -0.10
N ALA A 66 0.49 0.82 -0.48
CA ALA A 66 0.55 0.42 -1.87
C ALA A 66 -0.56 1.10 -2.70
N TRP A 67 -1.79 1.13 -2.20
CA TRP A 67 -2.93 1.76 -2.88
C TRP A 67 -2.86 3.29 -2.96
N GLN A 68 -2.03 3.95 -2.15
CA GLN A 68 -1.75 5.39 -2.27
C GLN A 68 -1.10 5.80 -3.61
N ARG A 69 -0.75 4.84 -4.48
CA ARG A 69 -0.52 5.08 -5.92
C ARG A 69 -1.68 5.82 -6.58
N PHE A 70 -2.89 5.56 -6.10
CA PHE A 70 -4.14 6.10 -6.60
C PHE A 70 -4.83 6.84 -5.45
N PRO A 71 -4.54 8.14 -5.24
CA PRO A 71 -5.02 8.89 -4.10
C PRO A 71 -6.55 8.88 -3.93
N VAL A 72 -7.29 8.82 -5.04
CA VAL A 72 -8.77 8.72 -5.02
C VAL A 72 -9.29 7.47 -4.31
N LEU A 73 -8.48 6.41 -4.24
CA LEU A 73 -8.82 5.12 -3.65
C LEU A 73 -8.34 5.01 -2.20
N ALA A 74 -7.18 5.59 -1.86
CA ALA A 74 -6.61 5.52 -0.52
C ALA A 74 -5.84 6.80 -0.18
N GLU A 75 -6.48 7.71 0.57
CA GLU A 75 -5.83 8.91 1.10
C GLU A 75 -5.06 8.63 2.39
N ALA A 76 -4.12 9.51 2.72
CA ALA A 76 -3.40 9.46 3.99
C ALA A 76 -4.38 9.66 5.17
N GLY A 77 -4.44 8.68 6.07
CA GLY A 77 -5.32 8.72 7.25
C GLY A 77 -6.56 7.83 7.15
N LEU A 78 -6.86 7.25 5.98
CA LEU A 78 -7.86 6.19 5.87
C LEU A 78 -7.30 4.85 6.40
N THR A 79 -8.21 4.02 6.91
CA THR A 79 -7.91 2.66 7.39
C THR A 79 -8.39 1.56 6.43
N ALA A 80 -8.98 1.96 5.30
CA ALA A 80 -9.52 1.08 4.25
C ALA A 80 -9.55 1.85 2.91
N LEU A 81 -9.88 1.15 1.82
CA LEU A 81 -10.18 1.81 0.53
C LEU A 81 -11.42 2.71 0.67
N ASN A 82 -11.47 3.77 -0.12
CA ASN A 82 -12.59 4.69 -0.11
C ASN A 82 -13.76 4.14 -0.93
N GLU A 83 -14.83 3.73 -0.24
CA GLU A 83 -16.04 3.18 -0.84
C GLU A 83 -17.14 4.24 -1.09
N THR A 84 -16.86 5.52 -0.79
CA THR A 84 -17.90 6.57 -0.73
C THR A 84 -18.36 7.05 -2.11
N TRP A 85 -17.55 6.85 -3.15
CA TRP A 85 -17.85 7.29 -4.51
C TRP A 85 -17.43 6.25 -5.54
N PRO A 86 -18.08 6.22 -6.71
CA PRO A 86 -17.64 5.37 -7.80
C PRO A 86 -16.32 5.89 -8.37
N VAL A 87 -15.52 4.96 -8.87
CA VAL A 87 -14.25 5.23 -9.56
C VAL A 87 -14.27 4.57 -10.92
N THR A 88 -13.53 5.15 -11.86
CA THR A 88 -13.18 4.52 -13.13
C THR A 88 -11.74 4.04 -13.05
N VAL A 89 -11.54 2.74 -13.27
CA VAL A 89 -10.24 2.07 -13.32
C VAL A 89 -9.90 1.86 -14.78
N LEU A 90 -8.79 2.45 -15.23
CA LEU A 90 -8.19 2.22 -16.54
C LEU A 90 -7.01 1.26 -16.39
N LEU A 91 -7.02 0.16 -17.15
CA LEU A 91 -5.95 -0.83 -17.17
C LEU A 91 -4.92 -0.50 -18.26
N HIS A 92 -3.71 -1.04 -18.11
CA HIS A 92 -2.62 -0.88 -19.08
C HIS A 92 -2.95 -1.45 -20.47
N ASP A 93 -3.90 -2.37 -20.57
CA ASP A 93 -4.37 -2.91 -21.86
C ASP A 93 -5.43 -2.02 -22.55
N GLY A 94 -5.81 -0.91 -21.93
CA GLY A 94 -6.83 0.04 -22.41
C GLY A 94 -8.26 -0.29 -21.98
N THR A 95 -8.49 -1.40 -21.28
CA THR A 95 -9.79 -1.73 -20.71
C THR A 95 -10.14 -0.77 -19.57
N ALA A 96 -11.42 -0.37 -19.50
CA ALA A 96 -11.93 0.46 -18.41
C ALA A 96 -13.10 -0.19 -17.70
N ALA A 97 -13.19 0.01 -16.38
CA ALA A 97 -14.29 -0.46 -15.55
C ALA A 97 -14.70 0.63 -14.55
N THR A 98 -16.00 0.80 -14.34
CA THR A 98 -16.54 1.82 -13.44
C THR A 98 -17.43 1.19 -12.37
N GLY A 99 -17.20 1.55 -11.10
CA GLY A 99 -17.98 1.07 -9.97
C GLY A 99 -17.48 1.58 -8.62
N PHE A 100 -18.17 1.20 -7.56
CA PHE A 100 -17.76 1.51 -6.19
C PHE A 100 -16.70 0.52 -5.72
N PRO A 101 -15.58 0.97 -5.13
CA PRO A 101 -14.64 0.08 -4.47
C PRO A 101 -15.33 -0.76 -3.40
N ASP A 102 -15.03 -2.05 -3.36
CA ASP A 102 -15.45 -2.97 -2.30
C ASP A 102 -14.23 -3.38 -1.50
N ALA A 103 -13.99 -2.71 -0.37
CA ALA A 103 -12.86 -2.96 0.53
C ALA A 103 -12.96 -4.32 1.24
N ARG A 104 -14.15 -4.93 1.30
CA ARG A 104 -14.33 -6.25 1.93
C ARG A 104 -13.86 -7.37 1.01
N GLN A 105 -14.06 -7.20 -0.29
CA GLN A 105 -13.62 -8.16 -1.31
C GLN A 105 -12.23 -7.83 -1.87
N SER A 106 -11.82 -6.57 -1.82
CA SER A 106 -10.49 -6.14 -2.25
C SER A 106 -9.43 -6.55 -1.23
N ALA A 107 -8.43 -7.30 -1.66
CA ALA A 107 -7.37 -7.79 -0.79
C ALA A 107 -6.05 -7.92 -1.56
N GLN A 108 -4.93 -7.74 -0.86
CA GLN A 108 -3.60 -8.07 -1.39
C GLN A 108 -3.30 -7.48 -2.77
N GLY A 109 -3.58 -6.20 -2.96
CA GLY A 109 -3.36 -5.50 -4.24
C GLY A 109 -4.29 -5.98 -5.36
N GLN A 110 -5.45 -6.53 -5.02
CA GLN A 110 -6.54 -6.83 -5.93
C GLN A 110 -7.72 -5.93 -5.58
N LEU A 111 -8.19 -5.14 -6.54
CA LEU A 111 -9.31 -4.23 -6.41
C LEU A 111 -10.57 -4.86 -7.01
N VAL A 112 -11.64 -4.92 -6.22
CA VAL A 112 -12.97 -5.33 -6.66
C VAL A 112 -13.85 -4.08 -6.70
N LEU A 113 -14.62 -3.93 -7.78
CA LEU A 113 -15.63 -2.88 -7.90
C LEU A 113 -17.03 -3.49 -7.95
N VAL A 114 -18.01 -2.76 -7.43
CA VAL A 114 -19.43 -3.05 -7.60
C VAL A 114 -20.04 -1.98 -8.51
N ALA A 115 -20.49 -2.39 -9.69
CA ALA A 115 -21.16 -1.51 -10.65
C ALA A 115 -22.51 -1.03 -10.09
N ALA A 116 -23.06 0.06 -10.63
CA ALA A 116 -24.36 0.60 -10.20
C ALA A 116 -25.51 -0.42 -10.32
N GLN A 117 -25.42 -1.36 -11.26
CA GLN A 117 -26.40 -2.43 -11.46
C GLN A 117 -26.16 -3.65 -10.52
N GLY A 118 -25.20 -3.55 -9.60
CA GLY A 118 -24.83 -4.61 -8.66
C GLY A 118 -23.89 -5.68 -9.23
N ALA A 119 -23.43 -5.53 -10.48
CA ALA A 119 -22.45 -6.45 -11.07
C ALA A 119 -21.08 -6.26 -10.40
N VAL A 120 -20.42 -7.37 -10.07
CA VAL A 120 -19.04 -7.37 -9.54
C VAL A 120 -18.06 -7.32 -10.71
N LEU A 121 -17.12 -6.38 -10.67
CA LEU A 121 -16.08 -6.19 -11.67
C LEU A 121 -14.70 -6.44 -11.05
N GLY A 122 -13.79 -7.03 -11.84
CA GLY A 122 -12.47 -7.43 -11.40
C GLY A 122 -12.42 -8.90 -10.91
N PRO A 123 -11.46 -9.25 -10.04
CA PRO A 123 -10.49 -8.35 -9.40
C PRO A 123 -9.46 -7.78 -10.39
N PHE A 124 -9.06 -6.52 -10.16
CA PHE A 124 -8.02 -5.83 -10.92
C PHE A 124 -6.73 -5.81 -10.11
N SER A 125 -5.62 -6.27 -10.69
CA SER A 125 -4.32 -6.21 -10.04
C SER A 125 -3.81 -4.77 -9.97
N ILE A 126 -3.24 -4.36 -8.84
CA ILE A 126 -2.55 -3.08 -8.69
C ILE A 126 -1.43 -2.86 -9.72
N ASP A 127 -0.87 -3.94 -10.26
CA ASP A 127 0.18 -3.89 -11.30
C ASP A 127 -0.40 -3.70 -12.71
N ASP A 128 -1.69 -3.98 -12.92
CA ASP A 128 -2.35 -3.89 -14.23
C ASP A 128 -3.07 -2.54 -14.41
N ILE A 129 -3.25 -1.78 -13.33
CA ILE A 129 -3.95 -0.50 -13.30
C ILE A 129 -3.01 0.61 -13.76
N ALA A 130 -3.39 1.28 -14.85
CA ALA A 130 -2.73 2.48 -15.33
C ALA A 130 -3.16 3.72 -14.52
N GLU A 131 -4.46 3.85 -14.27
CA GLU A 131 -5.05 5.05 -13.68
C GLU A 131 -6.35 4.72 -12.95
N ILE A 132 -6.64 5.48 -11.90
CA ILE A 132 -7.94 5.48 -11.23
C ILE A 132 -8.37 6.93 -11.02
N GLU A 133 -9.57 7.25 -11.50
CA GLU A 133 -10.18 8.56 -11.32
C GLU A 133 -11.56 8.44 -10.65
N ARG A 134 -12.03 9.53 -10.05
CA ARG A 134 -13.39 9.58 -9.53
C ARG A 134 -14.34 9.62 -10.73
N ALA A 135 -15.31 8.71 -10.75
CA ALA A 135 -16.32 8.71 -11.79
C ALA A 135 -17.34 9.83 -11.51
N GLU A 136 -17.71 10.57 -12.55
CA GLU A 136 -18.84 11.49 -12.51
C GLU A 136 -20.14 10.69 -12.55
N PHE A 137 -21.11 11.06 -11.71
CA PHE A 137 -22.47 10.57 -11.87
C PHE A 137 -23.08 11.25 -13.09
N PRO A 138 -23.62 10.50 -14.06
CA PRO A 138 -24.61 11.10 -14.96
C PRO A 138 -25.84 11.47 -14.11
N GLU A 139 -26.24 12.73 -14.18
CA GLU A 139 -27.49 13.25 -13.57
C GLU A 139 -28.73 12.47 -14.05
#